data_AF-A0A1Y1YEX5-F1
#
_entry.id   AF-A0A1Y1YEX5-F1
#
_cell.length_a   1.000
_cell.length_b   1.000
_cell.length_c   1.000
_cell.angle_alpha   90.00
_cell.angle_beta   90.00
_cell.angle_gamma   90.00
#
_symmetry.space_group_name_H-M   'P 1'
#
loop_
_entity.id
_entity.type
_entity.pdbx_description
1 polymer ?
#
loop_
_entity_poly.entity_id
_entity_poly.type
_entity_poly.pdbx_seq_one_letter_code
_entity_poly.pdbx_strand_id
1 'polypeptide(L)'
;MSGIPNLVEGNKAYAASFTQGDLALPPSQKYAVLTCMDARIDPAAAFNIPLGAAHVIRNAGASARAGFRDLVISQQLLGTTEVLLVKHTGCGMLTFDNATASGLIAKNKGEQAAKEVEDLDFLAFPHLEQAVRDDVKWLKERAVEEGVKVTGWIYEVDTGKVRNVV
;
A
#
# COMPACT_ATOMS: atom_id res chain seq x y z
N MET A 1 -18.94 15.52 4.73
CA MET A 1 -18.30 16.20 3.59
C MET A 1 -18.05 15.17 2.48
N SER A 2 -18.27 15.52 1.22
CA SER A 2 -18.05 14.62 0.06
C SER A 2 -16.62 14.80 -0.46
N GLY A 3 -16.02 13.75 -1.04
CA GLY A 3 -14.72 13.83 -1.71
C GLY A 3 -14.76 14.41 -3.12
N ILE A 4 -15.94 14.50 -3.74
CA ILE A 4 -16.11 14.98 -5.12
C ILE A 4 -15.55 16.40 -5.33
N PRO A 5 -15.80 17.39 -4.44
CA PRO A 5 -15.25 18.74 -4.60
C PRO A 5 -13.72 18.78 -4.58
N ASN A 6 -13.05 17.92 -3.79
CA ASN A 6 -11.59 17.86 -3.77
C ASN A 6 -11.03 17.46 -5.15
N LEU A 7 -11.72 16.54 -5.84
CA LEU A 7 -11.31 16.11 -7.18
C LEU A 7 -11.66 17.16 -8.24
N VAL A 8 -12.88 17.68 -8.26
CA VAL A 8 -13.33 18.54 -9.36
C VAL A 8 -12.76 19.95 -9.25
N GLU A 9 -12.76 20.54 -8.05
CA GLU A 9 -12.30 21.90 -7.82
C GLU A 9 -10.82 21.94 -7.42
N GLY A 10 -10.39 21.04 -6.51
CA GLY A 10 -9.00 20.98 -6.08
C GLY A 10 -8.03 20.68 -7.24
N ASN A 11 -8.41 19.80 -8.17
CA ASN A 11 -7.56 19.48 -9.33
C ASN A 11 -7.35 20.69 -10.27
N LYS A 12 -8.29 21.64 -10.35
CA LYS A 12 -8.10 22.84 -11.19
C LYS A 12 -6.89 23.65 -10.72
N ALA A 13 -6.72 23.78 -9.41
CA ALA A 13 -5.56 24.46 -8.83
C ALA A 13 -4.25 23.70 -9.10
N TYR A 14 -4.26 22.37 -8.95
CA TYR A 14 -3.10 21.53 -9.29
C TYR A 14 -2.72 21.69 -10.77
N ALA A 15 -3.67 21.51 -11.68
CA ALA A 15 -3.45 21.58 -13.13
C ALA A 15 -2.94 22.95 -13.60
N ALA A 16 -3.34 24.05 -12.95
CA ALA A 16 -2.90 25.40 -13.32
C ALA A 16 -1.40 25.66 -13.13
N SER A 17 -0.73 24.86 -12.29
CA SER A 17 0.72 24.97 -12.01
C SER A 17 1.53 23.75 -12.46
N PHE A 18 0.85 22.75 -13.04
CA PHE A 18 1.47 21.50 -13.46
C PHE A 18 2.34 21.70 -14.71
N THR A 19 3.61 21.28 -14.63
CA THR A 19 4.61 21.46 -15.69
C THR A 19 5.34 20.17 -16.07
N GLN A 20 4.94 19.02 -15.51
CA GLN A 20 5.68 17.75 -15.61
C GLN A 20 5.01 16.73 -16.55
N GLY A 21 4.40 17.23 -17.64
CA GLY A 21 3.61 16.40 -18.56
C GLY A 21 4.43 15.49 -19.50
N ASP A 22 5.74 15.65 -19.51
CA ASP A 22 6.72 14.94 -20.33
C ASP A 22 7.42 13.78 -19.60
N LEU A 23 7.08 13.54 -18.33
CA LEU A 23 7.62 12.42 -17.56
C LEU A 23 7.29 11.08 -18.24
N ALA A 24 8.31 10.22 -18.33
CA ALA A 24 8.15 8.89 -18.90
C ALA A 24 7.30 7.97 -18.02
N LEU A 25 6.69 6.95 -18.65
CA LEU A 25 5.88 5.95 -17.94
C LEU A 25 6.70 5.10 -16.95
N PRO A 26 7.88 4.53 -17.31
CA PRO A 26 8.68 3.77 -16.37
C PRO A 26 9.22 4.66 -15.23
N PRO A 27 9.15 4.23 -13.96
CA PRO A 27 9.69 5.02 -12.85
C PRO A 27 11.19 5.29 -12.98
N SER A 28 11.59 6.55 -12.93
CA SER A 28 12.97 6.97 -13.20
C SER A 28 13.98 6.43 -12.19
N GLN A 29 13.56 6.19 -10.94
CA GLN A 29 14.41 5.67 -9.87
C GLN A 29 14.25 4.16 -9.66
N LYS A 30 13.42 3.48 -10.48
CA LYS A 30 13.27 2.02 -10.53
C LYS A 30 12.92 1.36 -9.19
N TYR A 31 12.12 2.00 -8.35
CA TYR A 31 11.60 1.37 -7.13
C TYR A 31 10.07 1.47 -7.05
N ALA A 32 9.49 0.57 -6.25
CA ALA A 32 8.09 0.57 -5.88
C ALA A 32 7.95 0.66 -4.36
N VAL A 33 7.04 1.49 -3.88
CA VAL A 33 6.61 1.53 -2.48
C VAL A 33 5.30 0.79 -2.37
N LEU A 34 5.25 -0.23 -1.53
CA LEU A 34 4.01 -0.88 -1.10
C LEU A 34 3.67 -0.39 0.30
N THR A 35 2.60 0.40 0.43
CA THR A 35 2.18 0.94 1.73
C THR A 35 0.68 0.82 1.99
N CYS A 36 0.23 1.22 3.17
CA CYS A 36 -1.17 1.11 3.56
C CYS A 36 -2.00 2.21 2.88
N MET A 37 -3.28 1.94 2.66
CA MET A 37 -4.27 2.94 2.21
C MET A 37 -4.64 3.99 3.28
N ASP A 38 -3.97 3.99 4.44
CA ASP A 38 -4.25 4.89 5.56
C ASP A 38 -4.21 6.37 5.14
N ALA A 39 -5.30 7.09 5.44
CA ALA A 39 -5.49 8.48 5.04
C ALA A 39 -4.49 9.46 5.70
N ARG A 40 -3.76 9.04 6.75
CA ARG A 40 -2.72 9.83 7.43
C ARG A 40 -1.36 9.73 6.75
N ILE A 41 -1.25 8.94 5.69
CA ILE A 41 -0.02 8.78 4.91
C ILE A 41 -0.23 9.42 3.54
N ASP A 42 0.48 10.52 3.30
CA ASP A 42 0.82 11.00 1.97
C ASP A 42 2.18 10.40 1.59
N PRO A 43 2.23 9.31 0.79
CA PRO A 43 3.49 8.60 0.55
C PRO A 43 4.51 9.43 -0.20
N ALA A 44 4.05 10.33 -1.09
CA ALA A 44 4.95 11.15 -1.88
C ALA A 44 5.70 12.15 -0.98
N ALA A 45 4.97 12.83 -0.10
CA ALA A 45 5.57 13.74 0.87
C ALA A 45 6.37 12.99 1.95
N ALA A 46 5.78 11.96 2.57
CA ALA A 46 6.38 11.27 3.71
C ALA A 46 7.66 10.50 3.36
N PHE A 47 7.76 9.97 2.14
CA PHE A 47 8.92 9.19 1.69
C PHE A 47 9.77 9.92 0.65
N ASN A 48 9.55 11.22 0.47
CA ASN A 48 10.28 12.07 -0.46
C ASN A 48 10.35 11.46 -1.88
N ILE A 49 9.18 11.17 -2.46
CA ILE A 49 9.03 10.60 -3.81
C ILE A 49 8.66 11.71 -4.79
N PRO A 50 9.58 12.16 -5.65
CA PRO A 50 9.25 13.08 -6.73
C PRO A 50 8.26 12.45 -7.73
N LEU A 51 7.52 13.29 -8.45
CA LEU A 51 6.64 12.81 -9.52
C LEU A 51 7.45 12.03 -10.56
N GLY A 52 6.96 10.84 -10.95
CA GLY A 52 7.62 9.94 -11.90
C GLY A 52 8.80 9.14 -11.34
N ALA A 53 9.16 9.29 -10.05
CA ALA A 53 10.31 8.59 -9.47
C ALA A 53 10.05 7.10 -9.18
N ALA A 54 8.86 6.79 -8.66
CA ALA A 54 8.52 5.45 -8.16
C ALA A 54 7.06 5.10 -8.38
N HIS A 55 6.77 3.80 -8.42
CA HIS A 55 5.39 3.35 -8.22
C HIS A 55 5.01 3.40 -6.74
N VAL A 56 3.77 3.78 -6.48
CA VAL A 56 3.19 3.80 -5.12
C VAL A 56 1.94 2.91 -5.13
N ILE A 57 2.08 1.71 -4.59
CA ILE A 57 1.03 0.71 -4.48
C ILE A 57 0.45 0.80 -3.06
N ARG A 58 -0.89 0.88 -2.96
CA ARG A 58 -1.58 1.03 -1.68
C ARG A 58 -2.71 0.03 -1.55
N ASN A 59 -2.76 -0.69 -0.44
CA ASN A 59 -3.87 -1.56 -0.06
C ASN A 59 -4.06 -1.58 1.47
N ALA A 60 -5.10 -2.26 1.96
CA ALA A 60 -5.34 -2.39 3.38
C ALA A 60 -4.17 -3.10 4.08
N GLY A 61 -3.47 -2.39 4.96
CA GLY A 61 -2.35 -2.95 5.74
C GLY A 61 -1.04 -3.15 4.99
N ALA A 62 -0.90 -2.66 3.75
CA ALA A 62 0.30 -2.91 2.92
C ALA A 62 0.62 -4.41 2.79
N SER A 63 -0.40 -5.22 2.50
CA SER A 63 -0.24 -6.66 2.32
C SER A 63 0.50 -6.96 1.02
N ALA A 64 1.61 -7.69 1.12
CA ALA A 64 2.36 -8.17 -0.04
C ALA A 64 1.50 -9.06 -0.94
N ARG A 65 0.66 -9.93 -0.36
CA ARG A 65 -0.23 -10.82 -1.12
C ARG A 65 -1.22 -10.04 -1.98
N ALA A 66 -1.85 -9.02 -1.41
CA ALA A 66 -2.81 -8.19 -2.15
C ALA A 66 -2.12 -7.28 -3.19
N GLY A 67 -0.89 -6.83 -2.92
CA GLY A 67 -0.12 -5.98 -3.84
C GLY A 67 0.69 -6.73 -4.89
N PHE A 68 0.76 -8.07 -4.82
CA PHE A 68 1.71 -8.86 -5.59
C PHE A 68 1.56 -8.69 -7.11
N ARG A 69 0.32 -8.69 -7.61
CA ARG A 69 0.06 -8.49 -9.05
C ARG A 69 0.58 -7.14 -9.55
N ASP A 70 0.50 -6.09 -8.74
CA ASP A 70 1.01 -4.77 -9.10
C ASP A 70 2.55 -4.70 -9.05
N LEU A 71 3.17 -5.38 -8.08
CA LEU A 71 4.63 -5.51 -8.00
C LEU A 71 5.21 -6.23 -9.22
N VAL A 72 4.61 -7.34 -9.62
CA VAL A 72 5.02 -8.09 -10.82
C VAL A 72 4.96 -7.21 -12.07
N ILE A 73 3.89 -6.43 -12.24
CA ILE A 73 3.78 -5.49 -13.38
C ILE A 73 4.83 -4.40 -13.29
N SER A 74 5.00 -3.80 -12.12
CA SER A 74 5.99 -2.76 -11.85
C SER A 74 7.40 -3.21 -12.23
N GLN A 75 7.76 -4.46 -11.96
CA GLN A 75 9.08 -5.00 -12.21
C GLN A 75 9.23 -5.48 -13.66
N GLN A 76 8.36 -6.39 -14.08
CA GLN A 76 8.52 -7.14 -15.32
C GLN A 76 8.14 -6.31 -16.55
N LEU A 77 7.23 -5.35 -16.40
CA LEU A 77 6.74 -4.53 -17.52
C LEU A 77 7.26 -3.09 -17.46
N LEU A 78 7.57 -2.59 -16.26
CA LEU A 78 7.89 -1.18 -16.05
C LEU A 78 9.28 -0.95 -15.39
N GLY A 79 10.05 -2.02 -15.18
CA GLY A 79 11.49 -1.95 -14.93
C GLY A 79 11.94 -1.55 -13.52
N THR A 80 11.05 -1.62 -12.52
CA THR A 80 11.48 -1.46 -11.12
C THR A 80 12.28 -2.68 -10.63
N THR A 81 13.25 -2.45 -9.76
CA THR A 81 14.19 -3.46 -9.22
C THR A 81 14.31 -3.42 -7.70
N GLU A 82 13.52 -2.57 -7.04
CA GLU A 82 13.51 -2.44 -5.58
C GLU A 82 12.07 -2.25 -5.07
N VAL A 83 11.76 -2.89 -3.94
CA VAL A 83 10.49 -2.80 -3.22
C VAL A 83 10.73 -2.34 -1.80
N LEU A 84 10.08 -1.23 -1.42
CA LEU A 84 10.00 -0.75 -0.05
C LEU A 84 8.61 -1.07 0.50
N LEU A 85 8.51 -2.08 1.37
CA LEU A 85 7.27 -2.43 2.04
C LEU A 85 7.15 -1.62 3.33
N VAL A 86 6.14 -0.77 3.44
CA VAL A 86 5.96 0.16 4.56
C VAL A 86 4.59 -0.04 5.21
N LYS A 87 4.56 -0.74 6.34
CA LYS A 87 3.38 -0.76 7.25
C LYS A 87 3.44 0.45 8.19
N HIS A 88 2.44 0.63 9.05
CA HIS A 88 2.42 1.79 9.95
C HIS A 88 1.81 1.48 11.33
N THR A 89 2.14 2.33 12.31
CA THR A 89 1.54 2.29 13.65
C THR A 89 0.07 2.72 13.62
N GLY A 90 -0.73 2.20 14.55
CA GLY A 90 -2.17 2.52 14.62
C GLY A 90 -2.96 2.05 13.38
N CYS A 91 -2.52 0.99 12.72
CA CYS A 91 -3.19 0.40 11.56
C CYS A 91 -4.49 -0.31 11.95
N GLY A 92 -5.57 -0.09 11.19
CA GLY A 92 -6.84 -0.78 11.40
C GLY A 92 -6.73 -2.30 11.24
N MET A 93 -5.78 -2.80 10.44
CA MET A 93 -5.58 -4.25 10.25
C MET A 93 -5.05 -4.97 11.50
N LEU A 94 -4.70 -4.23 12.57
CA LEU A 94 -4.34 -4.77 13.89
C LEU A 94 -5.56 -4.97 14.81
N THR A 95 -6.74 -4.47 14.43
CA THR A 95 -7.87 -4.32 15.36
C THR A 95 -8.99 -5.33 15.15
N PHE A 96 -8.83 -6.28 14.23
CA PHE A 96 -9.83 -7.29 13.92
C PHE A 96 -9.20 -8.54 13.29
N ASP A 97 -9.99 -9.61 13.20
CA ASP A 97 -9.71 -10.82 12.44
C ASP A 97 -10.82 -11.08 11.40
N ASN A 98 -10.64 -12.11 10.56
CA ASN A 98 -11.60 -12.45 9.49
C ASN A 98 -13.01 -12.75 10.04
N ALA A 99 -13.10 -13.38 11.21
CA ALA A 99 -14.39 -13.68 11.86
C ALA A 99 -15.10 -12.40 12.31
N THR A 100 -14.36 -11.47 12.91
CA THR A 100 -14.86 -10.16 13.35
C THR A 100 -15.33 -9.34 12.15
N ALA A 101 -14.55 -9.29 11.06
CA ALA A 101 -14.94 -8.58 9.84
C ALA A 101 -16.23 -9.14 9.23
N SER A 102 -16.30 -10.47 9.06
CA SER A 102 -17.47 -11.15 8.51
C SER A 102 -18.71 -10.96 9.39
N GLY A 103 -18.56 -11.07 10.71
CA GLY A 103 -19.66 -10.84 11.66
C GLY A 103 -20.17 -9.39 11.64
N LEU A 104 -19.29 -8.40 11.48
CA LEU A 104 -19.69 -7.01 11.30
C LEU A 104 -20.45 -6.79 9.99
N ILE A 105 -20.05 -7.46 8.90
CA ILE A 105 -20.75 -7.38 7.61
C ILE A 105 -22.14 -7.99 7.73
N ALA A 106 -22.27 -9.19 8.31
CA ALA A 106 -23.56 -9.81 8.57
C ALA A 106 -24.47 -8.90 9.41
N LYS A 107 -23.94 -8.31 10.48
CA LYS A 107 -24.68 -7.37 11.34
C LYS A 107 -25.14 -6.12 10.59
N ASN A 108 -24.27 -5.53 9.76
CA ASN A 108 -24.53 -4.22 9.14
C ASN A 108 -25.30 -4.32 7.82
N LYS A 109 -25.18 -5.44 7.10
CA LYS A 109 -25.65 -5.62 5.72
C LYS A 109 -26.45 -6.90 5.49
N GLY A 110 -26.53 -7.79 6.47
CA GLY A 110 -27.27 -9.06 6.40
C GLY A 110 -26.45 -10.23 5.88
N GLU A 111 -27.00 -11.44 6.04
CA GLU A 111 -26.35 -12.71 5.72
C GLU A 111 -25.96 -12.86 4.24
N GLN A 112 -26.75 -12.31 3.32
CA GLN A 112 -26.43 -12.36 1.89
C GLN A 112 -25.11 -11.64 1.58
N ALA A 113 -24.89 -10.47 2.18
CA ALA A 113 -23.64 -9.72 2.00
C ALA A 113 -22.46 -10.40 2.69
N ALA A 114 -22.68 -11.04 3.83
CA ALA A 114 -21.62 -11.81 4.51
C ALA A 114 -21.18 -13.01 3.67
N LYS A 115 -22.13 -13.68 2.99
CA LYS A 115 -21.84 -14.78 2.08
C LYS A 115 -20.99 -14.37 0.87
N GLU A 116 -21.18 -13.15 0.35
CA GLU A 116 -20.36 -12.64 -0.76
C GLU A 116 -18.86 -12.50 -0.43
N VAL A 117 -18.51 -12.45 0.87
CA VAL A 117 -17.14 -12.26 1.34
C VAL A 117 -16.63 -13.43 2.19
N GLU A 118 -17.34 -14.56 2.22
CA GLU A 118 -17.03 -15.68 3.13
C GLU A 118 -15.64 -16.28 2.87
N ASP A 119 -15.21 -16.30 1.60
CA ASP A 119 -13.90 -16.80 1.18
C ASP A 119 -12.82 -15.69 1.13
N LEU A 120 -13.18 -14.45 1.47
CA LEU A 120 -12.24 -13.33 1.46
C LEU A 120 -11.35 -13.40 2.71
N ASP A 121 -10.05 -13.63 2.50
CA ASP A 121 -9.06 -13.33 3.52
C ASP A 121 -8.84 -11.81 3.58
N PHE A 122 -9.22 -11.17 4.68
CA PHE A 122 -9.00 -9.75 4.89
C PHE A 122 -7.53 -9.42 5.20
N LEU A 123 -6.67 -10.43 5.39
CA LEU A 123 -5.22 -10.26 5.57
C LEU A 123 -4.88 -9.39 6.79
N ALA A 124 -5.68 -9.53 7.86
CA ALA A 124 -5.42 -8.90 9.14
C ALA A 124 -4.15 -9.47 9.78
N PHE A 125 -3.50 -8.69 10.64
CA PHE A 125 -2.27 -9.12 11.31
C PHE A 125 -2.25 -8.59 12.75
N PRO A 126 -2.01 -9.43 13.77
CA PRO A 126 -2.04 -9.01 15.17
C PRO A 126 -0.76 -8.31 15.64
N HIS A 127 0.35 -8.45 14.88
CA HIS A 127 1.67 -7.96 15.28
C HIS A 127 2.34 -7.20 14.14
N LEU A 128 2.52 -5.89 14.31
CA LEU A 128 2.99 -5.00 13.25
C LEU A 128 4.38 -5.36 12.70
N GLU A 129 5.39 -5.49 13.57
CA GLU A 129 6.75 -5.80 13.13
C GLU A 129 6.86 -7.18 12.50
N GLN A 130 6.17 -8.16 13.08
CA GLN A 130 6.15 -9.52 12.53
C GLN A 130 5.49 -9.52 11.15
N ALA A 131 4.38 -8.79 10.96
CA ALA A 131 3.73 -8.67 9.66
C ALA A 131 4.64 -8.05 8.59
N VAL A 132 5.49 -7.08 8.94
CA VAL A 132 6.51 -6.55 8.01
C VAL A 132 7.51 -7.65 7.63
N ARG A 133 8.03 -8.38 8.62
CA ARG A 133 8.99 -9.47 8.37
C ARG A 133 8.39 -10.58 7.52
N ASP A 134 7.15 -10.96 7.80
CA ASP A 134 6.44 -12.03 7.10
C ASP A 134 6.17 -11.67 5.65
N ASP A 135 5.71 -10.45 5.36
CA ASP A 135 5.46 -10.02 3.99
C ASP A 135 6.76 -9.86 3.18
N VAL A 136 7.83 -9.34 3.79
CA VAL A 136 9.16 -9.27 3.14
C VAL A 136 9.71 -10.66 2.85
N LYS A 137 9.60 -11.58 3.82
CA LYS A 137 10.00 -12.98 3.62
C LYS A 137 9.18 -13.62 2.50
N TRP A 138 7.87 -13.44 2.52
CA TRP A 138 6.96 -14.00 1.52
C TRP A 138 7.29 -13.53 0.11
N LEU A 139 7.67 -12.25 -0.08
CA LEU A 139 8.13 -11.73 -1.37
C LEU A 139 9.46 -12.37 -1.79
N LYS A 140 10.45 -12.41 -0.89
CA LYS A 140 11.78 -12.99 -1.17
C LYS A 140 11.74 -14.47 -1.53
N GLU A 141 10.70 -15.20 -1.13
CA GLU A 141 10.49 -16.61 -1.48
C GLU A 141 9.89 -16.81 -2.89
N ARG A 142 9.53 -15.74 -3.62
CA ARG A 142 8.97 -15.82 -4.97
C ARG A 142 10.06 -15.74 -6.02
N ALA A 143 10.06 -16.69 -6.96
CA ALA A 143 11.00 -16.69 -8.08
C ALA A 143 10.90 -15.42 -8.97
N VAL A 144 9.71 -14.83 -9.11
CA VAL A 144 9.54 -13.58 -9.88
C VAL A 144 10.21 -12.37 -9.22
N GLU A 145 10.52 -12.46 -7.93
CA GLU A 145 11.22 -11.42 -7.15
C GLU A 145 12.74 -11.71 -7.06
N GLU A 146 13.25 -12.74 -7.76
CA GLU A 146 14.68 -13.04 -7.76
C GLU A 146 15.48 -11.86 -8.31
N GLY A 147 16.50 -11.42 -7.57
CA GLY A 147 17.30 -10.24 -7.91
C GLY A 147 16.66 -8.89 -7.54
N VAL A 148 15.42 -8.87 -7.05
CA VAL A 148 14.76 -7.65 -6.55
C VAL A 148 15.19 -7.38 -5.11
N LYS A 149 15.58 -6.14 -4.82
CA LYS A 149 15.86 -5.72 -3.44
C LYS A 149 14.55 -5.46 -2.70
N VAL A 150 14.26 -6.20 -1.64
CA VAL A 150 13.06 -6.02 -0.81
C VAL A 150 13.44 -5.63 0.61
N THR A 151 12.90 -4.51 1.10
CA THR A 151 13.11 -3.97 2.45
C THR A 151 11.79 -3.73 3.18
N GLY A 152 11.80 -3.83 4.51
CA GLY A 152 10.63 -3.70 5.37
C GLY A 152 10.75 -2.56 6.36
N TRP A 153 9.71 -1.73 6.44
CA TRP A 153 9.69 -0.49 7.21
C TRP A 153 8.39 -0.29 7.97
N ILE A 154 8.47 0.54 9.01
CA ILE A 154 7.30 1.06 9.73
C ILE A 154 7.30 2.58 9.66
N TYR A 155 6.17 3.14 9.22
CA TYR A 155 5.83 4.55 9.36
C TYR A 155 5.11 4.80 10.69
N GLU A 156 5.58 5.77 11.46
CA GLU A 156 4.99 6.16 12.74
C GLU A 156 4.01 7.31 12.54
N VAL A 157 2.70 7.03 12.61
CA VAL A 157 1.66 8.02 12.28
C VAL A 157 1.66 9.26 13.18
N ASP A 158 2.19 9.14 14.40
CA ASP A 158 2.23 10.24 15.38
C ASP A 158 3.43 11.18 15.16
N THR A 159 4.50 10.70 14.51
CA THR A 159 5.77 11.46 14.37
C THR A 159 6.15 11.73 12.92
N GLY A 160 5.56 11.01 11.96
CA GLY A 160 5.94 11.04 10.55
C GLY A 160 7.25 10.31 10.24
N LYS A 161 7.89 9.67 11.22
CA LYS A 161 9.17 9.00 11.03
C LYS A 161 9.00 7.63 10.39
N VAL A 162 10.05 7.20 9.69
CA VAL A 162 10.20 5.81 9.21
C VAL A 162 11.34 5.13 9.93
N ARG A 163 11.16 3.85 10.25
CA ARG A 163 12.22 2.99 10.80
C ARG A 163 12.28 1.65 10.06
N ASN A 164 13.50 1.16 9.87
CA ASN A 164 13.73 -0.13 9.23
C ASN A 164 13.42 -1.28 10.20
N VAL A 165 12.97 -2.41 9.65
CA VAL A 165 12.68 -3.66 10.36
C VAL A 165 13.52 -4.81 9.79
N VAL A 166 13.62 -4.91 8.46
CA VAL A 166 14.31 -5.97 7.69
C VAL A 166 14.69 -5.50 6.29
#